data_AF-A0A358NJW0-F1
#
_entry.id   AF-A0A358NJW0-F1
#
_cell.length_a   1.000
_cell.length_b   1.000
_cell.length_c   1.000
_cell.angle_alpha   90.00
_cell.angle_beta   90.00
_cell.angle_gamma   90.00
#
_symmetry.space_group_name_H-M   'P 1'
#
loop_
_entity.id
_entity.type
_entity.pdbx_description
1 polymer ?
#
loop_
_entity_poly.entity_id
_entity_poly.type
_entity_poly.pdbx_seq_one_letter_code
_entity_poly.pdbx_strand_id
1 'polypeptide(L)'
;MAKVKKAFDRESMYKKIMPTSPKREGEQTEEEQGTASAARQSENTANTVSVFQNKELNIIKEEKNEVILYNVTEKLVLSKLEATLKKMNCCRCDRCKEDIVAIALNNLKPMYMVSSRKDIEIKIHSSLKDMGSEITTEVIKAALAVRKNPRH
;
A
#
# COMPACT_ATOMS: atom_id res chain seq x y z
N MET A 1 -56.61 -12.01 -34.49
CA MET A 1 -55.23 -11.87 -35.02
C MET A 1 -54.31 -11.43 -33.88
N ALA A 2 -53.35 -12.26 -33.46
CA ALA A 2 -52.48 -11.96 -32.33
C ALA A 2 -51.12 -11.41 -32.79
N LYS A 3 -50.69 -10.26 -32.23
CA LYS A 3 -49.40 -9.63 -32.56
C LYS A 3 -48.29 -10.30 -31.73
N VAL A 4 -47.46 -11.11 -32.37
CA VAL A 4 -46.25 -11.67 -31.73
C VAL A 4 -45.25 -10.53 -31.49
N LYS A 5 -44.96 -10.23 -30.22
CA LYS A 5 -43.93 -9.26 -29.84
C LYS A 5 -42.55 -9.87 -30.17
N LYS A 6 -41.71 -9.14 -30.90
CA LYS A 6 -40.31 -9.54 -31.15
C LYS A 6 -39.59 -9.66 -29.80
N ALA A 7 -39.29 -10.88 -29.37
CA ALA A 7 -38.48 -11.13 -28.19
C ALA A 7 -37.07 -10.58 -28.45
N PHE A 8 -36.60 -9.67 -27.59
CA PHE A 8 -35.29 -9.06 -27.73
C PHE A 8 -34.23 -10.06 -27.27
N ASP A 9 -33.44 -10.56 -28.21
CA ASP A 9 -32.53 -11.68 -27.98
C ASP A 9 -31.35 -11.27 -27.09
N ARG A 10 -31.42 -11.66 -25.82
CA ARG A 10 -30.45 -11.29 -24.77
C ARG A 10 -29.04 -11.78 -25.09
N GLU A 11 -28.89 -12.96 -25.68
CA GLU A 11 -27.57 -13.53 -25.99
C GLU A 11 -26.82 -12.70 -27.04
N SER A 12 -27.55 -12.16 -28.02
CA SER A 12 -27.01 -11.24 -29.02
C SER A 12 -26.51 -9.91 -28.43
N MET A 13 -27.04 -9.52 -27.27
CA MET A 13 -26.63 -8.34 -26.52
C MET A 13 -25.41 -8.66 -25.64
N TYR A 14 -25.42 -9.78 -24.91
CA TYR A 14 -24.29 -10.21 -24.07
C TYR A 14 -23.00 -10.37 -24.87
N LYS A 15 -23.05 -10.96 -26.09
CA LYS A 15 -21.89 -11.06 -27.00
C LYS A 15 -21.32 -9.71 -27.48
N LYS A 16 -22.10 -8.62 -27.41
CA LYS A 16 -21.66 -7.27 -27.82
C LYS A 16 -21.22 -6.39 -26.64
N ILE A 17 -21.63 -6.75 -25.42
CA ILE A 17 -21.34 -5.98 -24.19
C ILE A 17 -20.11 -6.54 -23.46
N MET A 18 -19.78 -7.83 -23.62
CA MET A 18 -18.57 -8.43 -23.04
C MET A 18 -17.38 -8.37 -24.02
N PRO A 19 -16.38 -7.50 -23.79
CA PRO A 19 -15.09 -7.60 -24.47
C PRO A 19 -14.30 -8.78 -23.90
N THR A 20 -14.57 -9.99 -24.40
CA THR A 20 -13.77 -11.17 -24.03
C THR A 20 -12.36 -11.01 -24.59
N SER A 21 -11.39 -10.79 -23.70
CA SER A 21 -9.98 -10.99 -24.03
C SER A 21 -9.78 -12.41 -24.57
N PRO A 22 -9.07 -12.60 -25.70
CA PRO A 22 -8.85 -13.93 -26.25
C PRO A 22 -8.05 -14.75 -25.23
N LYS A 23 -8.67 -15.83 -24.76
CA LYS A 23 -8.06 -16.77 -23.82
C LYS A 23 -6.88 -17.44 -24.53
N ARG A 24 -5.71 -17.42 -23.90
CA ARG A 24 -4.48 -18.10 -24.36
C ARG A 24 -4.80 -19.52 -24.80
N GLU A 25 -4.33 -19.88 -26.00
CA GLU A 25 -4.43 -21.23 -26.53
C GLU A 25 -3.24 -22.09 -26.07
N GLY A 26 -3.53 -23.35 -25.69
CA GLY A 26 -2.59 -24.48 -25.76
C GLY A 26 -1.48 -24.60 -24.71
N GLU A 27 -1.67 -25.49 -23.74
CA GLU A 27 -0.56 -26.27 -23.16
C GLU A 27 -0.47 -27.64 -23.84
N GLN A 28 0.71 -27.96 -24.37
CA GLN A 28 1.32 -29.29 -24.60
C GLN A 28 2.73 -28.99 -25.16
N THR A 29 3.79 -29.08 -24.33
CA THR A 29 4.77 -30.20 -24.29
C THR A 29 5.44 -30.44 -25.66
N GLU A 30 6.78 -30.44 -25.83
CA GLU A 30 7.88 -30.85 -24.92
C GLU A 30 9.15 -29.95 -25.12
N GLU A 31 10.21 -30.17 -24.31
CA GLU A 31 11.67 -30.07 -24.62
C GLU A 31 12.15 -29.05 -25.71
N GLU A 32 13.12 -28.15 -25.56
CA GLU A 32 14.26 -27.90 -24.65
C GLU A 32 14.57 -26.36 -24.76
N GLN A 33 15.48 -25.71 -24.04
CA GLN A 33 16.49 -26.10 -23.05
C GLN A 33 16.68 -24.94 -22.03
N GLY A 34 17.48 -25.15 -20.98
CA GLY A 34 18.19 -24.05 -20.31
C GLY A 34 19.51 -24.55 -19.72
N THR A 35 20.58 -23.73 -19.76
CA THR A 35 21.66 -23.70 -18.75
C THR A 35 22.64 -22.55 -19.03
N ALA A 36 23.39 -22.15 -18.00
CA ALA A 36 24.30 -21.01 -18.00
C ALA A 36 25.77 -21.39 -18.26
N SER A 37 26.57 -20.43 -18.72
CA SER A 37 28.03 -20.33 -18.52
C SER A 37 28.42 -18.86 -18.77
N ALA A 38 29.15 -18.10 -17.93
CA ALA A 38 30.30 -18.34 -17.05
C ALA A 38 31.70 -18.21 -17.73
N ALA A 39 32.18 -16.98 -17.92
CA ALA A 39 33.59 -16.55 -17.98
C ALA A 39 33.63 -15.00 -17.94
N ARG A 40 34.21 -14.30 -16.95
CA ARG A 40 35.63 -14.10 -16.60
C ARG A 40 36.49 -13.32 -17.63
N GLN A 41 36.72 -12.06 -17.26
CA GLN A 41 37.99 -11.31 -17.35
C GLN A 41 38.66 -11.08 -18.71
N SER A 42 38.81 -9.79 -19.06
CA SER A 42 40.11 -9.25 -19.47
C SER A 42 40.36 -7.93 -18.76
N GLU A 43 41.46 -7.88 -18.00
CA GLU A 43 42.20 -6.65 -17.72
C GLU A 43 42.90 -6.25 -19.06
N ASN A 44 43.53 -5.10 -19.29
CA ASN A 44 44.07 -4.05 -18.44
C ASN A 44 44.36 -2.82 -19.35
N THR A 45 44.26 -1.58 -18.86
CA THR A 45 45.27 -0.52 -19.07
C THR A 45 44.86 0.78 -18.37
N ALA A 46 45.83 1.45 -17.77
CA ALA A 46 45.60 2.56 -16.84
C ALA A 46 45.81 3.95 -17.47
N ASN A 47 45.06 4.92 -16.93
CA ASN A 47 45.43 6.33 -16.75
C ASN A 47 46.04 7.11 -17.93
N THR A 48 45.22 7.98 -18.51
CA THR A 48 45.64 9.37 -18.81
C THR A 48 44.79 10.33 -17.99
N VAL A 49 45.42 11.13 -17.14
CA VAL A 49 44.75 11.91 -16.08
C VAL A 49 44.26 13.26 -16.60
N SER A 50 43.04 13.63 -16.18
CA SER A 50 42.42 14.97 -16.15
C SER A 50 42.48 15.86 -17.40
N VAL A 51 41.30 16.26 -17.91
CA VAL A 51 40.78 17.66 -17.84
C VAL A 51 39.24 17.58 -17.73
N PHE A 52 38.61 18.63 -17.20
CA PHE A 52 37.15 18.84 -17.08
C PHE A 52 36.41 18.04 -16.01
N GLN A 53 36.55 18.53 -14.77
CA GLN A 53 35.54 18.39 -13.73
C GLN A 53 34.20 18.96 -14.24
N ASN A 54 33.22 18.11 -14.51
CA ASN A 54 31.80 18.47 -14.49
C ASN A 54 31.10 17.63 -13.41
N LYS A 55 31.54 17.83 -12.16
CA LYS A 55 31.00 17.16 -10.97
C LYS A 55 29.59 17.65 -10.58
N GLU A 56 29.08 18.69 -11.25
CA GLU A 56 27.85 19.39 -10.88
C GLU A 56 26.59 18.92 -11.63
N LEU A 57 26.71 18.17 -12.74
CA LEU A 57 25.51 17.65 -13.45
C LEU A 57 24.85 16.45 -12.74
N ASN A 58 25.53 15.83 -11.77
CA ASN A 58 24.92 14.85 -10.86
C ASN A 58 24.16 15.50 -9.68
N ILE A 59 24.00 16.84 -9.65
CA ILE A 59 23.07 17.52 -8.74
C ILE A 59 21.62 17.23 -9.15
N ILE A 60 21.37 16.91 -10.43
CA ILE A 60 20.12 16.28 -10.88
C ILE A 60 20.18 14.76 -10.63
N LYS A 61 20.58 14.38 -9.41
CA LYS A 61 19.98 13.19 -8.80
C LYS A 61 18.52 13.54 -8.59
N GLU A 62 17.71 13.14 -9.56
CA GLU A 62 16.29 12.95 -9.36
C GLU A 62 16.14 12.02 -8.16
N GLU A 63 15.97 12.59 -6.96
CA GLU A 63 15.22 11.93 -5.92
C GLU A 63 13.90 11.58 -6.59
N LYS A 64 13.74 10.31 -6.99
CA LYS A 64 12.45 9.78 -7.39
C LYS A 64 11.55 10.04 -6.20
N ASN A 65 10.76 11.10 -6.28
CA ASN A 65 9.70 11.39 -5.34
C ASN A 65 8.70 10.27 -5.54
N GLU A 66 8.92 9.17 -4.83
CA GLU A 66 8.03 8.03 -4.77
C GLU A 66 6.71 8.53 -4.20
N VAL A 67 5.81 8.86 -5.12
CA VAL A 67 4.45 9.28 -4.82
C VAL A 67 3.73 8.05 -4.27
N ILE A 68 3.54 8.01 -2.96
CA ILE A 68 2.91 6.88 -2.27
C ILE A 68 1.48 7.25 -1.85
N LEU A 69 0.58 6.28 -1.93
CA LEU A 69 -0.73 6.33 -1.28
C LEU A 69 -0.55 5.98 0.20
N TYR A 70 -1.01 6.85 1.10
CA TYR A 70 -0.82 6.67 2.54
C TYR A 70 -2.04 7.12 3.35
N ASN A 71 -2.41 6.37 4.39
CA ASN A 71 -3.42 6.78 5.36
C ASN A 71 -2.78 7.46 6.57
N VAL A 72 -3.03 8.76 6.74
CA VAL A 72 -2.50 9.55 7.86
C VAL A 72 -3.05 9.06 9.22
N THR A 73 -4.31 8.66 9.29
CA THR A 73 -4.94 8.28 10.57
C THR A 73 -4.40 6.98 11.13
N GLU A 74 -4.01 6.04 10.26
CA GLU A 74 -3.37 4.78 10.64
C GLU A 74 -2.06 5.01 11.42
N LYS A 75 -1.19 5.89 10.91
CA LYS A 75 0.07 6.24 11.59
C LYS A 75 -0.15 6.89 12.95
N LEU A 76 -1.15 7.77 13.03
CA LEU A 76 -1.53 8.46 14.27
C LEU A 76 -2.09 7.48 15.29
N VAL A 77 -2.98 6.57 14.88
CA VAL A 77 -3.55 5.50 15.74
C VAL A 77 -2.44 4.62 16.30
N LEU A 78 -1.52 4.12 15.47
CA LEU A 78 -0.40 3.29 15.91
C LEU A 78 0.49 4.00 16.95
N SER A 79 0.82 5.28 16.72
CA SER A 79 1.59 6.09 17.67
C SER A 79 0.86 6.29 19.01
N LYS A 80 -0.46 6.51 18.99
CA LYS A 80 -1.26 6.64 20.21
C LYS A 80 -1.48 5.31 20.92
N LEU A 81 -1.60 4.20 20.20
CA LEU A 81 -1.78 2.85 20.74
C LEU A 81 -0.65 2.47 21.71
N GLU A 82 0.61 2.64 21.31
CA GLU A 82 1.73 2.33 22.23
C GLU A 82 1.69 3.17 23.50
N ALA A 83 1.30 4.45 23.38
CA ALA A 83 1.20 5.36 24.51
C ALA A 83 0.02 5.04 25.43
N THR A 84 -1.09 4.49 24.92
CA THR A 84 -2.20 4.00 25.73
C THR A 84 -1.87 2.65 26.37
N LEU A 85 -1.40 1.65 25.63
CA LEU A 85 -1.02 0.31 26.15
C LEU A 85 0.06 0.34 27.26
N LYS A 86 0.86 1.41 27.34
CA LYS A 86 1.80 1.67 28.45
C LYS A 86 1.10 2.18 29.73
N LYS A 87 -0.01 2.90 29.60
CA LYS A 87 -0.78 3.52 30.71
C LYS A 87 -1.91 2.65 31.25
N MET A 88 -2.46 1.73 30.44
CA MET A 88 -3.57 0.86 30.83
C MET A 88 -3.17 -0.62 30.87
N ASN A 89 -3.55 -1.30 31.96
CA ASN A 89 -3.35 -2.73 32.14
C ASN A 89 -4.32 -3.50 31.22
N CYS A 90 -3.82 -3.89 30.06
CA CYS A 90 -4.52 -4.64 29.02
C CYS A 90 -3.54 -5.59 28.32
N CYS A 91 -4.07 -6.59 27.60
CA CYS A 91 -3.23 -7.60 26.96
C CYS A 91 -2.35 -7.00 25.87
N ARG A 92 -1.11 -7.50 25.78
CA ARG A 92 -0.07 -7.02 24.85
C ARG A 92 0.26 -8.02 23.73
N CYS A 93 -0.57 -9.05 23.55
CA CYS A 93 -0.47 -9.93 22.38
C CYS A 93 -0.85 -9.18 21.10
N ASP A 94 -0.31 -9.62 19.97
CA ASP A 94 -0.48 -8.90 18.70
C ASP A 94 -1.94 -8.92 18.21
N ARG A 95 -2.67 -10.03 18.42
CA ARG A 95 -4.13 -10.11 18.20
C ARG A 95 -4.89 -8.97 18.88
N CYS A 96 -4.62 -8.68 20.16
CA CYS A 96 -5.30 -7.59 20.85
C CYS A 96 -4.86 -6.21 20.36
N LYS A 97 -3.61 -6.03 19.91
CA LYS A 97 -3.19 -4.77 19.29
C LYS A 97 -3.96 -4.55 17.98
N GLU A 98 -4.02 -5.57 17.14
CA GLU A 98 -4.74 -5.57 15.86
C GLU A 98 -6.24 -5.32 16.05
N ASP A 99 -6.90 -6.01 16.99
CA ASP A 99 -8.32 -5.78 17.33
C ASP A 99 -8.57 -4.31 17.75
N ILE A 100 -7.69 -3.72 18.57
CA ILE A 100 -7.82 -2.32 19.02
C ILE A 100 -7.64 -1.35 17.84
N VAL A 101 -6.64 -1.58 16.98
CA VAL A 101 -6.39 -0.76 15.79
C VAL A 101 -7.56 -0.85 14.82
N ALA A 102 -8.09 -2.05 14.56
CA ALA A 102 -9.23 -2.26 13.67
C ALA A 102 -10.50 -1.54 14.16
N ILE A 103 -10.84 -1.67 15.44
CA ILE A 103 -12.00 -0.98 16.03
C ILE A 103 -11.80 0.54 15.99
N ALA A 104 -10.61 1.05 16.33
CA ALA A 104 -10.33 2.48 16.28
C ALA A 104 -10.41 3.05 14.85
N LEU A 105 -9.83 2.37 13.85
CA LEU A 105 -9.86 2.83 12.46
C LEU A 105 -11.23 2.76 11.81
N ASN A 106 -12.07 1.79 12.19
CA ASN A 106 -13.45 1.71 11.70
C ASN A 106 -14.35 2.84 12.23
N ASN A 107 -14.03 3.40 13.40
CA ASN A 107 -14.78 4.49 14.02
C ASN A 107 -14.24 5.88 13.65
N LEU A 108 -13.00 5.98 13.15
CA LEU A 108 -12.35 7.23 12.76
C LEU A 108 -12.50 7.50 11.26
N LYS A 109 -12.58 8.78 10.88
CA LYS A 109 -12.58 9.17 9.46
C LYS A 109 -11.21 8.85 8.83
N PRO A 110 -11.11 8.02 7.77
CA PRO A 110 -9.84 7.76 7.10
C PRO A 110 -9.35 9.00 6.33
N MET A 111 -8.04 9.21 6.29
CA MET A 111 -7.41 10.31 5.56
C MET A 111 -6.29 9.80 4.66
N TYR A 112 -6.71 9.30 3.49
CA TYR A 112 -5.81 8.91 2.42
C TYR A 112 -5.26 10.12 1.68
N MET A 113 -3.96 10.09 1.37
CA MET A 113 -3.27 11.12 0.58
C MET A 113 -2.27 10.46 -0.36
N VAL A 114 -1.96 11.14 -1.45
CA VAL A 114 -1.01 10.72 -2.48
C VAL A 114 0.03 11.82 -2.63
N SER A 115 1.24 11.61 -2.12
CA SER A 115 2.30 12.63 -2.12
C SER A 115 3.69 12.03 -1.87
N SER A 116 4.73 12.86 -1.82
CA SER A 116 6.05 12.40 -1.39
C SER A 116 6.05 12.05 0.10
N ARG A 117 6.99 11.21 0.54
CA ARG A 117 7.12 10.83 1.95
C ARG A 117 7.32 12.05 2.87
N LYS A 118 8.10 13.03 2.41
CA LYS A 118 8.40 14.29 3.13
C LYS A 118 7.12 15.08 3.42
N ASP A 119 6.25 15.21 2.41
CA ASP A 119 4.97 15.94 2.55
C ASP A 119 3.99 15.24 3.51
N ILE A 120 3.96 13.91 3.45
CA ILE A 120 3.12 13.07 4.32
C ILE A 120 3.54 13.23 5.80
N GLU A 121 4.84 13.25 6.09
CA GLU A 121 5.37 13.48 7.45
C GLU A 121 5.00 14.87 7.99
N ILE A 122 5.18 15.93 7.19
CA ILE A 122 4.76 17.30 7.54
C ILE A 122 3.25 17.35 7.85
N LYS A 123 2.44 16.64 7.06
CA LYS A 123 1.00 16.61 7.25
C LYS A 123 0.58 15.78 8.47
N ILE A 124 1.25 14.67 8.78
CA ILE A 124 1.06 13.91 10.04
C ILE A 124 1.27 14.82 11.25
N HIS A 125 2.36 15.61 11.28
CA HIS A 125 2.64 16.55 12.38
C HIS A 125 1.58 17.65 12.53
N SER A 126 1.00 18.10 11.42
CA SER A 126 -0.10 19.07 11.43
C SER A 126 -1.38 18.43 11.97
N SER A 127 -1.81 17.33 11.35
CA SER A 127 -3.02 16.58 11.69
C SER A 127 -3.02 15.99 13.11
N LEU A 128 -1.85 15.76 13.71
CA LEU A 128 -1.71 15.35 15.11
C LEU A 128 -2.22 16.40 16.10
N LYS A 129 -2.19 17.69 15.76
CA LYS A 129 -2.72 18.76 16.61
C LYS A 129 -4.24 18.78 16.59
N ASP A 130 -4.84 18.64 15.40
CA ASP A 130 -6.28 18.79 15.20
C ASP A 130 -7.05 17.54 15.63
N MET A 131 -6.63 16.36 15.17
CA MET A 131 -7.32 15.08 15.45
C MET A 131 -6.72 14.31 16.63
N GLY A 132 -5.65 14.81 17.24
CA GLY A 132 -4.91 14.08 18.28
C GLY A 132 -5.74 13.71 19.51
N SER A 133 -6.71 14.55 19.88
CA SER A 133 -7.67 14.32 20.96
C SER A 133 -8.67 13.22 20.59
N GLU A 134 -9.39 13.39 19.47
CA GLU A 134 -10.37 12.44 18.95
C GLU A 134 -9.78 11.02 18.84
N ILE A 135 -8.62 10.89 18.18
CA ILE A 135 -7.90 9.63 18.02
C ILE A 135 -7.57 9.01 19.39
N THR A 136 -7.13 9.78 20.38
CA THR A 136 -6.89 9.22 21.73
C THR A 136 -8.16 8.75 22.40
N THR A 137 -9.30 9.43 22.24
CA THR A 137 -10.56 8.96 22.81
C THR A 137 -11.03 7.66 22.18
N GLU A 138 -10.88 7.51 20.86
CA GLU A 138 -11.34 6.33 20.14
C GLU A 138 -10.45 5.11 20.39
N VAL A 139 -9.13 5.30 20.46
CA VAL A 139 -8.19 4.25 20.89
C VAL A 139 -8.48 3.78 22.33
N ILE A 140 -8.85 4.69 23.24
CA ILE A 140 -9.24 4.30 24.62
C ILE A 140 -10.55 3.50 24.61
N LYS A 141 -11.57 3.92 23.85
CA LYS A 141 -12.84 3.17 23.71
C LYS A 141 -12.59 1.77 23.13
N ALA A 142 -11.82 1.67 22.05
CA ALA A 142 -11.45 0.41 21.41
C ALA A 142 -10.71 -0.51 22.38
N ALA A 143 -9.71 0.01 23.10
CA ALA A 143 -8.96 -0.75 24.09
C ALA A 143 -9.80 -1.21 25.29
N LEU A 144 -10.82 -0.43 25.70
CA LEU A 144 -11.81 -0.87 26.69
C LEU A 144 -12.75 -1.95 26.15
N ALA A 145 -13.13 -1.90 24.87
CA ALA A 145 -13.97 -2.92 24.24
C ALA A 145 -13.24 -4.27 24.15
N VAL A 146 -11.99 -4.28 23.68
CA VAL A 146 -11.15 -5.49 23.61
C VAL A 146 -10.82 -6.03 25.01
N ARG A 147 -10.66 -5.16 26.02
CA ARG A 147 -10.46 -5.60 27.42
C ARG A 147 -11.69 -6.30 28.00
N LYS A 148 -12.91 -5.97 27.55
CA LYS A 148 -14.14 -6.62 28.04
C LYS A 148 -14.28 -8.03 27.48
N ASN A 149 -14.02 -8.21 26.19
CA ASN A 149 -14.16 -9.49 25.47
C ASN A 149 -12.89 -9.81 24.66
N PRO A 150 -11.79 -10.23 25.31
CA PRO A 150 -10.58 -10.64 24.60
C PRO A 150 -10.81 -11.90 23.75
N ARG A 151 -10.14 -11.98 22.59
CA ARG A 151 -10.18 -13.12 21.66
C ARG A 151 -8.85 -13.89 21.57
N HIS A 152 -8.00 -13.74 22.59
CA HIS A 152 -6.68 -14.38 22.67
C HIS A 152 -6.69 -15.60 23.58
#